data_AF-A0A8S9I0Z1-F1
#
_entry.id   AF-A0A8S9I0Z1-F1
#
_cell.length_a   1.000
_cell.length_b   1.000
_cell.length_c   1.000
_cell.angle_alpha   90.00
_cell.angle_beta   90.00
_cell.angle_gamma   90.00
#
_symmetry.space_group_name_H-M   'P 1'
#
loop_
_entity.id
_entity.type
_entity.pdbx_description
1 polymer ?
#
loop_
_entity_poly.entity_id
_entity_poly.type
_entity_poly.pdbx_seq_one_letter_code
_entity_poly.pdbx_strand_id
1 'polypeptide(L)'
;MTRPIAGSVSFESLRVVPRRAAETKIRPLWGTVQLFLHPRYMHGGATSSFLAQSDNSPKPQEPTKHQYEWNAATAANFLRKYGLINEFKLNIECNDARLSGHTCHHELETARINGLLGNIDANTGDAQTGWDTDQFLTDVGEATMVMMSVLRNDGIAPGDFNLDAKLMSEPEQVKGAIDFVGVINYMEHYVKDKSSSLNQNLHDFNIDMAVELPLKLYDSVRLLLKMWLTDCVNLPCSIWKHNVQE
;
A
#
# COMPACT_ATOMS: atom_id res chain seq x y z
N MET A 1 33.58 -15.04 17.97
CA MET A 1 32.99 -13.67 17.92
C MET A 1 31.79 -13.71 16.99
N THR A 2 30.60 -13.92 17.53
CA THR A 2 29.34 -13.89 16.79
C THR A 2 28.92 -12.44 16.63
N ARG A 3 28.89 -11.93 15.39
CA ARG A 3 28.33 -10.60 15.09
C ARG A 3 26.80 -10.65 15.32
N PRO A 4 26.17 -9.59 15.85
CA PRO A 4 24.71 -9.54 15.98
C PRO A 4 24.08 -9.59 14.59
N ILE A 5 23.06 -10.42 14.44
CA ILE A 5 22.23 -10.48 13.23
C ILE A 5 21.37 -9.22 13.23
N ALA A 6 21.54 -8.36 12.23
CA ALA A 6 20.65 -7.22 12.02
C ALA A 6 19.24 -7.73 11.71
N GLY A 7 18.25 -7.33 12.52
CA GLY A 7 16.83 -7.58 12.22
C GLY A 7 16.04 -8.40 13.26
N SER A 8 16.56 -8.70 14.45
CA SER A 8 15.68 -9.22 15.51
C SER A 8 14.86 -8.08 16.11
N VAL A 9 13.53 -8.14 15.92
CA VAL A 9 12.56 -7.41 16.76
C VAL A 9 12.84 -7.84 18.20
N SER A 10 13.52 -6.99 18.98
CA SER A 10 13.80 -7.31 20.38
C SER A 10 12.47 -7.38 21.13
N PHE A 11 12.34 -8.26 22.12
CA PHE A 11 11.16 -8.32 23.01
C PHE A 11 10.81 -6.96 23.63
N GLU A 12 11.76 -6.03 23.68
CA GLU A 12 11.59 -4.62 24.05
C GLU A 12 10.59 -3.89 23.14
N SER A 13 10.72 -4.05 21.81
CA SER A 13 9.87 -3.35 20.83
C SER A 13 8.40 -3.78 20.88
N LEU A 14 8.12 -5.05 21.21
CA LEU A 14 6.77 -5.56 21.46
C LEU A 14 6.07 -4.90 22.65
N ARG A 15 6.83 -4.30 23.59
CA ARG A 15 6.28 -3.53 24.72
C ARG A 15 6.07 -2.06 24.39
N VAL A 16 6.78 -1.53 23.39
CA VAL A 16 6.71 -0.12 22.98
C VAL A 16 5.50 0.15 22.09
N VAL A 17 5.18 -0.76 21.17
CA VAL A 17 4.05 -0.59 20.22
C VAL A 17 2.71 -0.41 20.95
N PRO A 18 2.32 -1.25 21.94
CA PRO A 18 1.06 -1.07 22.65
C PRO A 18 1.01 0.22 23.47
N ARG A 19 2.15 0.67 24.05
CA ARG A 19 2.23 1.93 24.78
C ARG A 19 1.97 3.13 23.86
N ARG A 20 2.66 3.21 22.72
CA ARG A 20 2.46 4.31 21.77
C ARG A 20 1.07 4.31 21.14
N ALA A 21 0.48 3.13 20.94
CA ALA A 21 -0.89 3.01 20.47
C ALA A 21 -1.92 3.46 21.54
N ALA A 22 -1.57 3.46 22.83
CA ALA A 22 -2.44 4.01 23.89
C ALA A 22 -2.35 5.54 23.95
N GLU A 23 -1.21 6.11 23.55
CA GLU A 23 -0.94 7.55 23.58
C GLU A 23 -1.43 8.29 22.31
N THR A 24 -1.73 7.55 21.23
CA THR A 24 -2.14 8.11 19.93
C THR A 24 -3.43 7.48 19.43
N LYS A 25 -4.05 8.07 18.40
CA LYS A 25 -5.17 7.45 17.67
C LYS A 25 -4.70 6.42 16.63
N ILE A 26 -3.39 6.19 16.51
CA ILE A 26 -2.79 5.32 15.50
C ILE A 26 -2.88 3.86 15.97
N ARG A 27 -3.32 2.98 15.07
CA ARG A 27 -3.46 1.54 15.31
C ARG A 27 -2.69 0.77 14.24
N PRO A 28 -2.11 -0.40 14.59
CA PRO A 28 -1.53 -1.28 13.58
C PRO A 28 -2.64 -1.82 12.68
N LEU A 29 -2.47 -1.68 11.36
CA LEU A 29 -3.41 -2.22 10.38
C LEU A 29 -3.24 -3.75 10.25
N TRP A 30 -2.01 -4.19 10.05
CA TRP A 30 -1.62 -5.61 10.02
C TRP A 30 -0.16 -5.76 10.43
N GLY A 31 0.27 -7.01 10.62
CA GLY A 31 1.67 -7.37 10.84
C GLY A 31 2.03 -8.59 10.01
N THR A 32 3.28 -8.65 9.56
CA THR A 32 3.83 -9.79 8.81
C THR A 32 5.12 -10.31 9.47
N VAL A 33 5.56 -11.48 9.02
CA VAL A 33 6.82 -12.10 9.42
C VAL A 33 7.79 -12.06 8.23
N GLN A 34 8.97 -11.49 8.43
CA GLN A 34 9.99 -11.42 7.38
C GLN A 34 10.67 -12.79 7.18
N LEU A 35 10.19 -13.55 6.20
CA LEU A 35 10.65 -14.91 5.90
C LEU A 35 11.46 -15.02 4.60
N PHE A 36 12.19 -13.97 4.24
CA PHE A 36 12.97 -13.91 3.00
C PHE A 36 14.39 -13.35 3.15
N LEU A 37 14.64 -12.44 4.11
CA LEU A 37 15.93 -11.75 4.23
C LEU A 37 17.04 -12.64 4.80
N HIS A 38 16.72 -13.44 5.82
CA HIS A 38 17.74 -14.27 6.48
C HIS A 38 18.20 -15.39 5.53
N PRO A 39 19.51 -15.69 5.41
CA PRO A 39 20.03 -16.72 4.49
C PRO A 39 19.39 -18.11 4.63
N ARG A 40 18.80 -18.41 5.80
CA ARG A 40 18.04 -19.65 6.04
C ARG A 40 16.84 -19.83 5.11
N TYR A 41 16.29 -18.74 4.57
CA TYR A 41 15.15 -18.74 3.66
C TYR A 41 15.57 -18.74 2.18
N MET A 42 16.84 -19.02 1.87
CA MET A 42 17.33 -19.09 0.48
C MET A 42 16.57 -20.09 -0.40
N HIS A 43 15.91 -21.08 0.21
CA HIS A 43 15.09 -22.08 -0.47
C HIS A 43 13.58 -21.86 -0.26
N GLY A 44 13.18 -20.71 0.27
CA GLY A 44 11.80 -20.36 0.60
C GLY A 44 11.48 -20.44 2.10
N GLY A 45 10.31 -19.92 2.46
CA GLY A 45 9.64 -20.22 3.71
C GLY A 45 8.85 -21.53 3.54
N ALA A 46 7.54 -21.38 3.23
CA ALA A 46 6.53 -22.44 2.98
C ALA A 46 7.12 -23.69 2.37
N THR A 47 7.80 -23.35 1.30
CA THR A 47 8.15 -24.21 0.20
C THR A 47 9.63 -24.53 0.23
N SER A 48 10.33 -24.20 1.33
CA SER A 48 11.63 -24.78 1.58
C SER A 48 11.50 -26.29 1.61
N SER A 49 12.55 -26.97 1.14
CA SER A 49 12.69 -28.41 1.32
C SER A 49 12.76 -28.82 2.81
N PHE A 50 12.76 -27.86 3.74
CA PHE A 50 12.75 -27.99 5.19
C PHE A 50 11.75 -27.01 5.84
N LEU A 51 10.45 -27.33 5.77
CA LEU A 51 9.28 -26.73 6.48
C LEU A 51 9.44 -25.34 7.15
N ALA A 52 8.78 -24.28 6.64
CA ALA A 52 8.51 -23.04 7.41
C ALA A 52 7.37 -22.16 6.82
N GLN A 53 6.17 -21.99 7.40
CA GLN A 53 5.00 -21.16 6.92
C GLN A 53 5.21 -19.88 6.01
N SER A 54 4.22 -19.50 5.17
CA SER A 54 4.25 -18.32 4.26
C SER A 54 3.05 -17.35 4.42
N ASP A 55 3.28 -16.09 4.05
CA ASP A 55 2.31 -14.97 3.89
C ASP A 55 1.69 -15.00 2.47
N ASN A 56 0.48 -14.44 2.29
CA ASN A 56 -0.36 -14.59 1.08
C ASN A 56 -0.56 -13.27 0.29
N SER A 57 0.53 -12.55 0.00
CA SER A 57 0.53 -11.39 -0.91
C SER A 57 0.89 -11.86 -2.33
N PRO A 58 0.04 -11.67 -3.35
CA PRO A 58 0.37 -12.10 -4.71
C PRO A 58 1.50 -11.25 -5.31
N LYS A 59 2.62 -11.91 -5.66
CA LYS A 59 3.77 -11.33 -6.36
C LYS A 59 4.19 -12.29 -7.47
N PRO A 60 4.46 -11.85 -8.71
CA PRO A 60 4.82 -12.75 -9.81
C PRO A 60 6.27 -13.27 -9.71
N GLN A 61 7.21 -12.38 -9.44
CA GLN A 61 8.65 -12.65 -9.49
C GLN A 61 9.42 -11.64 -8.65
N GLU A 62 10.73 -11.89 -8.49
CA GLU A 62 11.68 -11.18 -7.63
C GLU A 62 11.46 -11.36 -6.11
N PRO A 63 12.41 -11.96 -5.37
CA PRO A 63 13.73 -12.42 -5.81
C PRO A 63 13.72 -13.77 -6.55
N THR A 64 12.60 -14.49 -6.54
CA THR A 64 12.49 -15.79 -7.22
C THR A 64 12.17 -15.60 -8.71
N LYS A 65 12.51 -16.60 -9.52
CA LYS A 65 12.15 -16.63 -10.95
C LYS A 65 10.63 -16.69 -11.17
N HIS A 66 9.92 -17.36 -10.26
CA HIS A 66 8.49 -17.55 -10.29
C HIS A 66 8.02 -17.79 -8.87
N GLN A 67 7.14 -16.92 -8.38
CA GLN A 67 6.45 -17.09 -7.12
C GLN A 67 5.10 -17.77 -7.36
N TYR A 68 4.66 -18.58 -6.40
CA TYR A 68 3.46 -19.41 -6.55
C TYR A 68 2.20 -18.57 -6.61
N GLU A 69 2.15 -17.50 -5.83
CA GLU A 69 1.08 -16.52 -5.77
C GLU A 69 1.23 -15.46 -6.88
N TRP A 70 1.29 -15.88 -8.15
CA TRP A 70 1.67 -14.99 -9.26
C TRP A 70 0.78 -13.75 -9.45
N ASN A 71 -0.52 -13.90 -9.23
CA ASN A 71 -1.55 -12.86 -9.32
C ASN A 71 -2.79 -13.30 -8.51
N ALA A 72 -3.77 -12.43 -8.36
CA ALA A 72 -5.00 -12.63 -7.61
C ALA A 72 -5.76 -13.88 -8.07
N ALA A 73 -5.83 -14.14 -9.38
CA ALA A 73 -6.48 -15.33 -9.92
C ALA A 73 -5.75 -16.63 -9.50
N THR A 74 -4.41 -16.62 -9.54
CA THR A 74 -3.57 -17.77 -9.16
C THR A 74 -3.66 -18.03 -7.66
N ALA A 75 -3.56 -16.98 -6.84
CA ALA A 75 -3.72 -17.07 -5.39
C ALA A 75 -5.13 -17.57 -5.01
N ALA A 76 -6.18 -17.01 -5.61
CA ALA A 76 -7.56 -17.46 -5.40
C ALA A 76 -7.75 -18.95 -5.74
N ASN A 77 -7.13 -19.42 -6.83
CA ASN A 77 -7.21 -20.84 -7.21
C ASN A 77 -6.47 -21.76 -6.23
N PHE A 78 -5.31 -21.33 -5.71
CA PHE A 78 -4.62 -22.04 -4.65
C PHE A 78 -5.52 -22.18 -3.41
N LEU A 79 -6.06 -21.05 -2.94
CA LEU A 79 -6.95 -21.03 -1.78
C LEU A 79 -8.18 -21.92 -1.97
N ARG A 80 -8.81 -21.92 -3.15
CA ARG A 80 -9.93 -22.82 -3.48
C ARG A 80 -9.52 -24.29 -3.40
N LYS A 81 -8.41 -24.64 -4.03
CA LYS A 81 -7.93 -26.03 -4.12
C LYS A 81 -7.70 -26.64 -2.74
N TYR A 82 -7.21 -25.85 -1.79
CA TYR A 82 -6.90 -26.31 -0.43
C TYR A 82 -7.99 -25.99 0.60
N GLY A 83 -9.16 -25.50 0.17
CA GLY A 83 -10.29 -25.21 1.07
C GLY A 83 -10.07 -24.01 2.00
N LEU A 84 -9.13 -23.11 1.65
CA LEU A 84 -8.75 -21.94 2.45
C LEU A 84 -9.43 -20.65 1.98
N ILE A 85 -10.27 -20.71 0.95
CA ILE A 85 -10.87 -19.53 0.30
C ILE A 85 -11.74 -18.66 1.23
N ASN A 86 -12.27 -19.24 2.31
CA ASN A 86 -13.09 -18.54 3.30
C ASN A 86 -12.28 -18.01 4.49
N GLU A 87 -10.99 -18.37 4.58
CA GLU A 87 -10.11 -18.03 5.70
C GLU A 87 -9.22 -16.82 5.40
N PHE A 88 -8.95 -16.56 4.11
CA PHE A 88 -8.01 -15.52 3.67
C PHE A 88 -8.67 -14.50 2.75
N LYS A 89 -8.15 -13.28 2.84
CA LYS A 89 -8.32 -12.22 1.84
C LYS A 89 -6.95 -11.95 1.20
N LEU A 90 -6.96 -11.27 0.06
CA LEU A 90 -5.76 -10.87 -0.67
C LEU A 90 -5.38 -9.44 -0.30
N ASN A 91 -4.09 -9.23 -0.11
CA ASN A 91 -3.46 -7.92 -0.12
C ASN A 91 -2.97 -7.66 -1.55
N ILE A 92 -3.51 -6.64 -2.22
CA ILE A 92 -3.19 -6.36 -3.63
C ILE A 92 -2.21 -5.20 -3.68
N GLU A 93 -1.01 -5.45 -4.21
CA GLU A 93 -0.01 -4.42 -4.47
C GLU A 93 -0.02 -4.01 -5.94
N CYS A 94 -0.09 -2.70 -6.21
CA CYS A 94 -0.24 -2.19 -7.57
C CYS A 94 1.01 -2.39 -8.45
N ASN A 95 2.22 -2.27 -7.89
CA ASN A 95 3.45 -2.57 -8.64
C ASN A 95 3.49 -4.06 -9.02
N ASP A 96 3.17 -4.97 -8.09
CA ASP A 96 3.13 -6.42 -8.36
C ASP A 96 2.08 -6.82 -9.40
N ALA A 97 0.90 -6.17 -9.38
CA ALA A 97 -0.09 -6.32 -10.44
C ALA A 97 0.54 -6.03 -11.82
N ARG A 98 1.31 -4.94 -11.93
CA ARG A 98 1.99 -4.54 -13.17
C ARG A 98 3.07 -5.53 -13.59
N LEU A 99 3.89 -5.99 -12.65
CA LEU A 99 4.90 -7.01 -12.90
C LEU A 99 4.29 -8.33 -13.40
N SER A 100 3.05 -8.62 -13.00
CA SER A 100 2.34 -9.84 -13.41
C SER A 100 1.71 -9.74 -14.81
N GLY A 101 1.81 -8.56 -15.43
CA GLY A 101 1.24 -8.25 -16.74
C GLY A 101 -0.17 -7.63 -16.70
N HIS A 102 -0.64 -7.20 -15.52
CA HIS A 102 -1.99 -6.69 -15.32
C HIS A 102 -1.99 -5.23 -14.83
N THR A 103 -3.08 -4.51 -15.07
CA THR A 103 -3.29 -3.20 -14.41
C THR A 103 -3.67 -3.39 -12.94
N CYS A 104 -3.35 -2.46 -12.04
CA CYS A 104 -3.77 -2.59 -10.63
C CYS A 104 -5.29 -2.77 -10.48
N HIS A 105 -6.08 -2.00 -11.23
CA HIS A 105 -7.54 -2.13 -11.28
C HIS A 105 -8.04 -3.54 -11.67
N HIS A 106 -7.34 -4.24 -12.56
CA HIS A 106 -7.71 -5.62 -12.96
C HIS A 106 -7.59 -6.59 -11.78
N GLU A 107 -6.50 -6.51 -11.03
CA GLU A 107 -6.25 -7.38 -9.88
C GLU A 107 -7.21 -7.07 -8.73
N LEU A 108 -7.51 -5.78 -8.51
CA LEU A 108 -8.52 -5.34 -7.53
C LEU A 108 -9.91 -5.85 -7.89
N GLU A 109 -10.37 -5.68 -9.13
CA GLU A 109 -11.68 -6.19 -9.55
C GLU A 109 -11.73 -7.72 -9.50
N THR A 110 -10.64 -8.40 -9.87
CA THR A 110 -10.55 -9.86 -9.76
C THR A 110 -10.69 -10.31 -8.30
N ALA A 111 -9.99 -9.68 -7.36
CA ALA A 111 -10.14 -9.97 -5.94
C ALA A 111 -11.56 -9.63 -5.45
N ARG A 112 -12.10 -8.46 -5.84
CA ARG A 112 -13.41 -7.94 -5.41
C ARG A 112 -14.57 -8.85 -5.82
N ILE A 113 -14.68 -9.21 -7.10
CA ILE A 113 -15.80 -10.02 -7.60
C ILE A 113 -15.80 -11.45 -7.02
N ASN A 114 -14.65 -11.90 -6.53
CA ASN A 114 -14.50 -13.18 -5.85
C ASN A 114 -14.67 -13.07 -4.32
N GLY A 115 -14.96 -11.87 -3.81
CA GLY A 115 -15.08 -11.60 -2.38
C GLY A 115 -13.77 -11.80 -1.63
N LEU A 116 -12.62 -11.57 -2.27
CA LEU A 116 -11.29 -11.78 -1.71
C LEU A 116 -10.50 -10.50 -1.48
N LEU A 117 -10.97 -9.34 -1.91
CA LEU A 117 -10.27 -8.07 -1.67
C LEU A 117 -10.20 -7.81 -0.16
N GLY A 118 -8.98 -7.71 0.38
CA GLY A 118 -8.69 -7.47 1.79
C GLY A 118 -8.02 -6.12 2.00
N ASN A 119 -6.79 -5.98 1.52
CA ASN A 119 -5.97 -4.79 1.71
C ASN A 119 -5.39 -4.33 0.35
N ILE A 120 -4.94 -3.07 0.30
CA ILE A 120 -4.27 -2.52 -0.88
C ILE A 120 -2.93 -1.91 -0.47
N ASP A 121 -1.85 -2.38 -1.07
CA ASP A 121 -0.57 -1.69 -1.04
C ASP A 121 -0.51 -0.71 -2.22
N ALA A 122 -0.71 0.57 -1.89
CA ALA A 122 -0.85 1.63 -2.85
C ALA A 122 0.49 2.23 -3.25
N ASN A 123 1.12 1.58 -4.21
CA ASN A 123 2.31 2.04 -4.89
C ASN A 123 2.08 2.01 -6.41
N THR A 124 3.12 2.25 -7.19
CA THR A 124 3.11 2.02 -8.63
C THR A 124 4.50 1.59 -9.09
N GLY A 125 4.53 1.05 -10.30
CA GLY A 125 5.75 0.65 -10.98
C GLY A 125 5.98 1.40 -12.27
N ASP A 126 7.10 1.14 -12.93
CA ASP A 126 7.36 1.59 -14.29
C ASP A 126 7.25 0.40 -15.27
N ALA A 127 6.40 0.48 -16.29
CA ALA A 127 6.17 -0.60 -17.26
C ALA A 127 7.39 -0.90 -18.12
N GLN A 128 8.28 0.08 -18.28
CA GLN A 128 9.53 -0.12 -18.99
C GLN A 128 10.56 -0.83 -18.10
N THR A 129 10.27 -0.95 -16.81
CA THR A 129 11.15 -1.46 -15.78
C THR A 129 10.61 -2.79 -15.25
N GLY A 130 11.30 -3.89 -15.54
CA GLY A 130 10.84 -5.26 -15.23
C GLY A 130 11.10 -5.72 -13.79
N TRP A 131 11.31 -4.80 -12.85
CA TRP A 131 11.56 -5.08 -11.44
C TRP A 131 10.71 -4.19 -10.54
N ASP A 132 10.65 -4.53 -9.27
CA ASP A 132 9.84 -3.82 -8.29
C ASP A 132 10.45 -2.48 -7.90
N THR A 133 9.73 -1.38 -8.18
CA THR A 133 10.26 -0.02 -7.97
C THR A 133 9.67 0.70 -6.77
N ASP A 134 8.58 0.18 -6.18
CA ASP A 134 7.94 0.73 -4.99
C ASP A 134 7.71 2.25 -5.04
N GLN A 135 7.25 2.79 -6.16
CA GLN A 135 7.06 4.24 -6.29
C GLN A 135 5.73 4.66 -5.68
N PHE A 136 5.63 5.90 -5.21
CA PHE A 136 4.32 6.44 -4.84
C PHE A 136 3.38 6.46 -6.05
N LEU A 137 2.11 6.08 -5.82
CA LEU A 137 1.09 6.08 -6.87
C LEU A 137 0.74 7.51 -7.29
N THR A 138 1.40 8.00 -8.34
CA THR A 138 1.26 9.38 -8.83
C THR A 138 0.31 9.54 -10.02
N ASP A 139 0.00 8.45 -10.72
CA ASP A 139 -0.97 8.45 -11.81
C ASP A 139 -2.38 8.61 -11.24
N VAL A 140 -2.96 9.79 -11.44
CA VAL A 140 -4.32 10.14 -10.98
C VAL A 140 -5.38 9.25 -11.62
N GLY A 141 -5.19 8.84 -12.87
CA GLY A 141 -6.12 7.93 -13.56
C GLY A 141 -6.11 6.55 -12.93
N GLU A 142 -4.93 6.00 -12.65
CA GLU A 142 -4.82 4.71 -11.95
C GLU A 142 -5.36 4.79 -10.52
N ALA A 143 -5.01 5.84 -9.76
CA ALA A 143 -5.54 6.07 -8.42
C ALA A 143 -7.07 6.19 -8.40
N THR A 144 -7.66 6.86 -9.41
CA THR A 144 -9.11 6.96 -9.58
C THR A 144 -9.75 5.58 -9.77
N MET A 145 -9.16 4.76 -10.63
CA MET A 145 -9.63 3.40 -10.90
C MET A 145 -9.51 2.49 -9.68
N VAL A 146 -8.41 2.58 -8.93
CA VAL A 146 -8.24 1.87 -7.64
C VAL A 146 -9.36 2.22 -6.66
N MET A 147 -9.66 3.51 -6.50
CA MET A 147 -10.73 3.97 -5.62
C MET A 147 -12.12 3.55 -6.11
N MET A 148 -12.35 3.48 -7.43
CA MET A 148 -13.58 2.92 -7.99
C MET A 148 -13.80 1.47 -7.55
N SER A 149 -12.76 0.63 -7.56
CA SER A 149 -12.86 -0.75 -7.06
C SER A 149 -13.23 -0.80 -5.59
N VAL A 150 -12.67 0.09 -4.77
CA VAL A 150 -13.00 0.19 -3.33
C VAL A 150 -14.44 0.62 -3.12
N LEU A 151 -14.93 1.62 -3.86
CA LEU A 151 -16.33 2.07 -3.77
C LEU A 151 -17.30 0.95 -4.18
N ARG A 152 -16.98 0.19 -5.23
CA ARG A 152 -17.77 -0.97 -5.68
C ARG A 152 -17.68 -2.18 -4.76
N ASN A 153 -16.75 -2.18 -3.80
CA ASN A 153 -16.63 -3.20 -2.76
C ASN A 153 -17.35 -2.79 -1.47
N ASP A 154 -18.10 -1.68 -1.49
CA ASP A 154 -18.71 -1.06 -0.31
C ASP A 154 -17.66 -0.66 0.76
N GLY A 155 -16.46 -0.30 0.30
CA GLY A 155 -15.30 -0.01 1.14
C GLY A 155 -14.31 -1.18 1.20
N ILE A 156 -13.32 -1.09 2.09
CA ILE A 156 -12.25 -2.09 2.23
C ILE A 156 -12.08 -2.63 3.66
N ALA A 157 -12.92 -2.19 4.59
CA ALA A 157 -12.89 -2.69 5.97
C ALA A 157 -13.08 -4.23 6.00
N PRO A 158 -12.34 -4.97 6.85
CA PRO A 158 -11.45 -4.48 7.91
C PRO A 158 -10.04 -4.05 7.45
N GLY A 159 -9.71 -4.20 6.17
CA GLY A 159 -8.46 -3.72 5.60
C GLY A 159 -8.45 -2.23 5.30
N ASP A 160 -7.35 -1.77 4.71
CA ASP A 160 -7.12 -0.37 4.36
C ASP A 160 -6.00 -0.24 3.31
N PHE A 161 -5.67 1.00 2.97
CA PHE A 161 -4.51 1.37 2.16
C PHE A 161 -3.24 1.41 3.00
N ASN A 162 -2.23 0.64 2.61
CA ASN A 162 -0.87 0.76 3.12
C ASN A 162 0.02 1.37 2.03
N LEU A 163 0.91 2.28 2.43
CA LEU A 163 1.85 2.94 1.52
C LEU A 163 3.14 2.12 1.49
N ASP A 164 3.14 1.00 0.77
CA ASP A 164 4.37 0.23 0.51
C ASP A 164 5.16 0.88 -0.64
N ALA A 165 5.63 2.09 -0.39
CA ALA A 165 6.38 2.89 -1.33
C ALA A 165 7.65 3.43 -0.67
N LYS A 166 8.72 3.52 -1.46
CA LYS A 166 10.02 4.02 -1.04
C LYS A 166 10.27 5.36 -1.70
N LEU A 167 10.71 6.33 -0.90
CA LEU A 167 11.21 7.59 -1.43
C LEU A 167 12.48 7.32 -2.24
N MET A 168 12.45 7.61 -3.53
CA MET A 168 13.67 7.80 -4.30
C MET A 168 14.30 9.15 -3.93
N SER A 169 15.58 9.35 -4.23
CA SER A 169 16.34 10.57 -3.91
C SER A 169 15.85 11.85 -4.62
N GLU A 170 14.78 11.77 -5.40
CA GLU A 170 14.24 12.81 -6.29
C GLU A 170 13.09 13.61 -5.63
N PRO A 171 13.06 14.96 -5.76
CA PRO A 171 12.00 15.81 -5.21
C PRO A 171 10.58 15.52 -5.75
N GLU A 172 10.47 14.96 -6.96
CA GLU A 172 9.20 14.69 -7.62
C GLU A 172 8.37 13.62 -6.91
N GLN A 173 9.00 12.68 -6.18
CA GLN A 173 8.28 11.67 -5.42
C GLN A 173 7.77 12.16 -4.07
N VAL A 174 8.41 13.17 -3.45
CA VAL A 174 7.84 13.85 -2.27
C VAL A 174 6.55 14.56 -2.66
N LYS A 175 6.52 15.20 -3.84
CA LYS A 175 5.30 15.75 -4.41
C LYS A 175 4.28 14.63 -4.73
N GLY A 176 4.74 13.52 -5.31
CA GLY A 176 3.90 12.37 -5.61
C GLY A 176 3.19 11.75 -4.40
N ALA A 177 3.89 11.61 -3.28
CA ALA A 177 3.31 11.14 -2.02
C ALA A 177 2.24 12.11 -1.49
N ILE A 178 2.47 13.41 -1.59
CA ILE A 178 1.50 14.45 -1.21
C ILE A 178 0.28 14.42 -2.13
N ASP A 179 0.49 14.26 -3.44
CA ASP A 179 -0.59 14.18 -4.42
C ASP A 179 -1.44 12.94 -4.18
N PHE A 180 -0.83 11.79 -3.89
CA PHE A 180 -1.55 10.54 -3.60
C PHE A 180 -2.38 10.62 -2.31
N VAL A 181 -1.78 11.12 -1.22
CA VAL A 181 -2.51 11.40 0.02
C VAL A 181 -3.63 12.41 -0.24
N GLY A 182 -3.40 13.39 -1.12
CA GLY A 182 -4.41 14.34 -1.57
C GLY A 182 -5.58 13.67 -2.29
N VAL A 183 -5.31 12.70 -3.18
CA VAL A 183 -6.34 11.92 -3.89
C VAL A 183 -7.13 11.04 -2.92
N ILE A 184 -6.47 10.32 -2.01
CA ILE A 184 -7.15 9.53 -0.96
C ILE A 184 -8.06 10.42 -0.13
N ASN A 185 -7.52 11.54 0.38
CA ASN A 185 -8.26 12.47 1.24
C ASN A 185 -9.45 13.11 0.51
N TYR A 186 -9.27 13.47 -0.77
CA TYR A 186 -10.36 13.95 -1.61
C TYR A 186 -11.45 12.90 -1.78
N MET A 187 -11.08 11.65 -2.06
CA MET A 187 -12.04 10.55 -2.24
C MET A 187 -12.76 10.19 -0.94
N GLU A 188 -12.05 10.14 0.18
CA GLU A 188 -12.65 9.82 1.47
C GLU A 188 -13.63 10.90 1.94
N HIS A 189 -13.28 12.18 1.81
CA HIS A 189 -14.16 13.25 2.29
C HIS A 189 -15.23 13.67 1.29
N TYR A 190 -14.94 13.73 -0.01
CA TYR A 190 -15.89 14.26 -0.99
C TYR A 190 -16.79 13.18 -1.58
N VAL A 191 -16.21 12.03 -1.94
CA VAL A 191 -16.95 10.97 -2.64
C VAL A 191 -17.77 10.13 -1.68
N LYS A 192 -17.28 9.84 -0.46
CA LYS A 192 -18.06 9.12 0.56
C LYS A 192 -19.33 9.88 0.96
N ASP A 193 -19.21 11.18 1.19
CA ASP A 193 -20.32 12.04 1.65
C ASP A 193 -21.32 12.37 0.51
N LYS A 194 -20.94 12.15 -0.75
CA LYS A 194 -21.76 12.43 -1.94
C LYS A 194 -21.86 11.27 -2.93
N SER A 195 -21.70 10.04 -2.47
CA SER A 195 -21.61 8.84 -3.32
C SER A 195 -22.80 8.66 -4.26
N SER A 196 -23.99 9.11 -3.87
CA SER A 196 -25.22 9.08 -4.68
C SER A 196 -25.24 10.05 -5.86
N SER A 197 -24.33 11.03 -5.90
CA SER A 197 -24.24 12.03 -6.98
C SER A 197 -23.31 11.62 -8.12
N LEU A 198 -22.51 10.57 -7.95
CA LEU A 198 -21.53 10.13 -8.93
C LEU A 198 -22.12 9.03 -9.81
N ASN A 199 -22.04 9.24 -11.13
CA ASN A 199 -22.35 8.17 -12.07
C ASN A 199 -21.19 7.17 -12.07
N GLN A 200 -21.43 5.96 -11.55
CA GLN A 200 -20.39 4.93 -11.41
C GLN A 200 -20.02 4.23 -12.74
N ASN A 201 -20.50 4.74 -13.88
CA ASN A 201 -19.97 4.37 -15.19
C ASN A 201 -18.50 4.81 -15.28
N LEU A 202 -17.62 3.91 -15.72
CA LEU A 202 -16.16 4.09 -15.73
C LEU A 202 -15.72 5.40 -16.40
N HIS A 203 -16.35 5.71 -17.53
CA HIS A 203 -16.04 6.89 -18.33
C HIS A 203 -16.44 8.18 -17.61
N ASP A 204 -17.67 8.20 -17.07
CA ASP A 204 -18.22 9.39 -16.42
C ASP A 204 -17.51 9.65 -15.09
N PHE A 205 -17.17 8.62 -14.33
CA PHE A 205 -16.40 8.75 -13.10
C PHE A 205 -14.98 9.29 -13.36
N ASN A 206 -14.27 8.77 -14.37
CA ASN A 206 -12.94 9.28 -14.70
C ASN A 206 -12.99 10.75 -15.13
N ILE A 207 -14.05 11.17 -15.84
CA ILE A 207 -14.23 12.57 -16.26
C ILE A 207 -14.61 13.46 -15.08
N ASP A 208 -15.57 13.05 -14.24
CA ASP A 208 -15.99 13.79 -13.05
C ASP A 208 -14.80 14.02 -12.12
N MET A 209 -13.98 12.98 -11.92
CA MET A 209 -12.76 13.03 -11.13
C MET A 209 -11.70 13.92 -11.78
N ALA A 210 -11.45 13.80 -13.09
CA ALA A 210 -10.47 14.63 -13.80
C ALA A 210 -10.85 16.12 -13.84
N VAL A 211 -12.14 16.46 -13.75
CA VAL A 211 -12.62 17.84 -13.69
C VAL A 211 -12.58 18.38 -12.26
N GLU A 212 -13.01 17.60 -11.28
CA GLU A 212 -13.16 18.05 -9.90
C GLU A 212 -11.86 17.99 -9.08
N LEU A 213 -10.98 17.01 -9.32
CA LEU A 213 -9.70 16.88 -8.60
C LEU A 213 -8.82 18.11 -8.81
N PRO A 214 -8.49 18.56 -10.03
CA PRO A 214 -7.59 19.71 -10.20
C PRO A 214 -8.14 20.99 -9.57
N LEU A 215 -9.47 21.19 -9.60
CA LEU A 215 -10.14 22.36 -9.04
C LEU A 215 -10.14 22.36 -7.51
N LYS A 216 -10.31 21.19 -6.86
CA LYS A 216 -10.42 21.09 -5.39
C LYS A 216 -9.15 20.67 -4.68
N LEU A 217 -8.26 19.92 -5.34
CA LEU A 217 -6.96 19.53 -4.82
C LEU A 217 -6.10 20.77 -4.57
N TYR A 218 -6.21 21.82 -5.39
CA TYR A 218 -5.52 23.10 -5.16
C TYR A 218 -5.93 23.76 -3.83
N ASP A 219 -7.21 23.69 -3.46
CA ASP A 219 -7.71 24.24 -2.20
C ASP A 219 -7.40 23.34 -0.99
N SER A 220 -7.52 22.01 -1.15
CA SER A 220 -7.24 21.04 -0.08
C SER A 220 -5.75 20.88 0.21
N VAL A 221 -4.89 20.87 -0.81
CA VAL A 221 -3.42 20.86 -0.64
C VAL A 221 -2.95 22.16 -0.02
N ARG A 222 -3.56 23.31 -0.37
CA ARG A 222 -3.28 24.59 0.31
C ARG A 222 -3.72 24.57 1.79
N LEU A 223 -4.79 23.85 2.14
CA LEU A 223 -5.22 23.66 3.51
C LEU A 223 -4.29 22.72 4.29
N LEU A 224 -3.87 21.60 3.68
CA LEU A 224 -2.92 20.65 4.24
C LEU A 224 -1.54 21.27 4.42
N LEU A 225 -1.01 22.01 3.42
CA LEU A 225 0.23 22.78 3.55
C LEU A 225 0.10 23.86 4.63
N LYS A 226 -1.05 24.52 4.76
CA LYS A 226 -1.29 25.46 5.86
C LYS A 226 -1.25 24.76 7.21
N MET A 227 -1.92 23.61 7.37
CA MET A 227 -1.90 22.82 8.61
C MET A 227 -0.48 22.35 8.95
N TRP A 228 0.25 21.81 7.98
CA TRP A 228 1.64 21.35 8.15
C TRP A 228 2.58 22.51 8.51
N LEU A 229 2.45 23.67 7.86
CA LEU A 229 3.25 24.86 8.17
C LEU A 229 2.88 25.48 9.54
N THR A 230 1.61 25.44 9.96
CA THR A 230 1.23 25.93 11.30
C THR A 230 1.63 24.98 12.43
N ASP A 231 1.72 23.67 12.17
CA ASP A 231 2.14 22.69 13.17
C ASP A 231 3.68 22.61 13.28
N CYS A 232 4.41 22.82 12.19
CA CYS A 232 5.88 22.94 12.23
C CYS A 232 6.38 24.22 12.93
N VAL A 233 5.58 25.30 12.94
CA VAL A 233 5.96 26.57 13.61
C VAL A 233 5.73 26.50 15.14
N ASN A 234 4.93 25.56 15.63
CA ASN A 234 4.58 25.44 17.06
C ASN A 234 5.21 24.25 17.79
N LEU A 235 6.04 23.45 17.12
CA LEU A 235 6.86 22.44 17.81
C LEU A 235 8.17 23.09 18.30
N PRO A 236 8.57 22.88 19.58
CA PRO A 236 9.84 23.40 20.06
C PRO A 236 10.98 22.76 19.26
N CYS A 237 11.65 23.61 18.48
CA CYS A 237 12.79 23.30 17.65
C CYS A 237 14.01 22.97 18.54
N SER A 238 14.05 21.77 19.11
CA SER A 238 15.15 21.32 20.00
C SER A 238 15.78 19.98 19.61
N ILE A 239 15.37 19.35 18.51
CA ILE A 239 15.89 18.03 18.09
C ILE A 239 16.92 18.09 16.94
N TRP A 240 17.18 19.25 16.32
CA TRP A 240 18.15 19.38 15.21
C TRP A 240 19.42 20.20 15.53
N LYS A 241 19.78 20.35 16.80
CA LYS A 241 21.14 20.80 17.16
C LYS A 241 22.01 19.59 17.45
N HIS A 242 22.73 19.10 16.45
CA HIS A 242 24.16 18.79 16.61
C HIS A 242 24.89 18.56 15.28
N ASN A 243 25.96 19.35 15.14
CA ASN A 243 27.22 19.10 14.44
C ASN A 243 27.31 19.35 12.92
N VAL A 244 27.38 20.64 12.59
CA VAL A 244 28.40 21.13 11.66
C VAL A 244 29.20 22.20 12.40
N GLN A 245 30.40 21.85 12.87
CA GLN A 245 31.44 22.81 13.24
C GLN A 245 32.40 22.94 12.06
N GLU A 246 32.84 24.18 11.85
CA GLU A 246 33.91 24.61 10.93
C GLU A 246 35.21 23.81 11.10
#